data_AF-A0A651FF00-F1
#
_entry.id   AF-A0A651FF00-F1
#
_cell.length_a   1.000
_cell.length_b   1.000
_cell.length_c   1.000
_cell.angle_alpha   90.00
_cell.angle_beta   90.00
_cell.angle_gamma   90.00
#
_symmetry.space_group_name_H-M   'P 1'
#
loop_
_entity.id
_entity.type
_entity.pdbx_description
1 polymer ?
#
loop_
_entity_poly.entity_id
_entity_poly.type
_entity_poly.pdbx_seq_one_letter_code
_entity_poly.pdbx_strand_id
1 'polypeptide(L)'
;MVFLSNDSYPVKGIYCSYNNNQCAMTYLGIIILYLVFRAKQLICDFALQNAYMVAHKHKPWREGGAKALFQHCGIHAIFTFTIVMFYAPQLWWLGLFDFFLHAGIDRAKGVLTDRAGWTHKDHRYWVIFGLDQEAHNLSHLFYVVLIVAVTGVIH
;
A
#
# COMPACT_ATOMS: atom_id res chain seq x y z
N MET A 1 9.03 8.31 24.13
CA MET A 1 9.84 7.85 22.98
C MET A 1 10.54 6.59 23.42
N VAL A 2 9.92 5.43 23.24
CA VAL A 2 10.56 4.15 23.54
C VAL A 2 11.47 3.85 22.36
N PHE A 3 12.77 4.03 22.55
CA PHE A 3 13.75 3.45 21.64
C PHE A 3 13.63 1.93 21.82
N LEU A 4 12.90 1.28 20.92
CA LEU A 4 12.96 -0.17 20.81
C LEU A 4 14.42 -0.53 20.56
N SER A 5 15.04 -1.26 21.49
CA SER A 5 16.38 -1.80 21.28
C SER A 5 16.37 -2.64 20.00
N ASN A 6 17.48 -2.66 19.28
CA ASN A 6 17.58 -3.30 17.97
C ASN A 6 17.23 -4.81 17.97
N ASP A 7 17.07 -5.43 19.15
CA ASP A 7 16.59 -6.80 19.33
C ASP A 7 15.08 -7.02 19.06
N SER A 8 14.32 -5.97 18.74
CA SER A 8 12.85 -6.02 18.70
C SER A 8 12.23 -6.44 17.35
N TYR A 9 13.04 -6.66 16.30
CA TYR A 9 12.51 -7.01 14.98
C TYR A 9 12.28 -8.53 14.86
N PRO A 10 11.08 -8.99 14.46
CA PRO A 10 10.69 -10.41 14.50
C PRO A 10 11.40 -11.32 13.49
N VAL A 11 12.28 -10.78 12.62
CA VAL A 11 12.78 -11.48 11.42
C VAL A 11 14.30 -11.68 11.48
N LYS A 12 14.76 -12.51 12.42
CA LYS A 12 16.16 -12.96 12.44
C LYS A 12 16.36 -14.06 11.38
N GLY A 13 17.20 -13.81 10.36
CA GLY A 13 17.86 -14.87 9.58
C GLY A 13 17.37 -15.20 8.15
N ILE A 14 16.30 -14.61 7.61
CA ILE A 14 15.82 -14.92 6.23
C ILE A 14 16.04 -13.78 5.22
N TYR A 15 15.79 -12.53 5.61
CA TYR A 15 15.86 -11.37 4.70
C TYR A 15 16.73 -10.21 5.22
N CYS A 16 17.23 -10.38 6.44
CA CYS A 16 18.02 -9.39 7.15
C CYS A 16 19.18 -10.08 7.85
N SER A 17 20.39 -9.54 7.67
CA SER A 17 21.59 -9.92 8.42
C SER A 17 22.02 -8.75 9.31
N TYR A 18 22.72 -9.05 10.39
CA TYR A 18 23.09 -8.07 11.41
C TYR A 18 24.50 -7.55 11.13
N ASN A 19 24.62 -6.24 10.87
CA ASN A 19 25.90 -5.54 10.80
C ASN A 19 25.90 -4.44 11.87
N ASN A 20 26.90 -4.41 12.76
CA ASN A 20 27.02 -3.40 13.83
C ASN A 20 25.73 -3.12 14.61
N ASN A 21 25.06 -4.18 15.05
CA ASN A 21 23.80 -4.14 15.78
C ASN A 21 22.57 -3.62 15.01
N GLN A 22 22.60 -3.52 13.69
CA GLN A 22 21.47 -3.11 12.85
C GLN A 22 21.04 -4.22 11.89
N CYS A 23 19.73 -4.35 11.70
CA CYS A 23 19.12 -5.29 10.78
C CYS A 23 19.12 -4.70 9.37
N ALA A 24 19.99 -5.18 8.47
CA ALA A 24 20.09 -4.68 7.11
C ALA A 24 19.61 -5.70 6.07
N MET A 25 18.88 -5.22 5.07
CA MET A 25 18.17 -6.04 4.08
C MET A 25 19.12 -6.58 3.01
N THR A 26 18.90 -7.82 2.58
CA THR A 26 19.55 -8.37 1.37
C THR A 26 18.82 -7.91 0.11
N TYR A 27 19.48 -7.94 -1.05
CA TYR A 27 18.82 -7.66 -2.35
C TYR A 27 17.60 -8.57 -2.59
N LEU A 28 17.71 -9.85 -2.21
CA LEU A 28 16.60 -10.79 -2.27
C LEU A 28 15.45 -10.36 -1.34
N GLY A 29 15.77 -9.87 -0.14
CA GLY A 29 14.79 -9.32 0.80
C GLY A 29 14.03 -8.12 0.23
N ILE A 30 14.72 -7.23 -0.49
CA ILE A 30 14.09 -6.06 -1.14
C ILE A 30 13.11 -6.51 -2.23
N ILE A 31 13.50 -7.47 -3.06
CA ILE A 31 12.63 -8.02 -4.12
C ILE A 31 11.39 -8.67 -3.50
N ILE A 32 11.57 -9.46 -2.44
CA ILE A 32 10.47 -10.12 -1.74
C ILE A 32 9.54 -9.09 -1.09
N LEU A 33 10.07 -8.05 -0.44
CA LEU A 33 9.27 -6.97 0.13
C LEU A 33 8.44 -6.26 -0.94
N TYR A 34 9.04 -5.94 -2.10
CA TYR A 34 8.30 -5.36 -3.22
C TYR A 34 7.17 -6.29 -3.70
N LEU A 35 7.45 -7.58 -3.90
CA LEU A 35 6.44 -8.57 -4.30
C LEU A 35 5.32 -8.73 -3.27
N VAL A 36 5.63 -8.62 -1.97
CA VAL A 36 4.62 -8.63 -0.89
C VAL A 36 3.68 -7.43 -1.03
N PHE A 37 4.18 -6.24 -1.32
CA PHE A 37 3.32 -5.07 -1.59
C PHE A 37 2.51 -5.24 -2.89
N ARG A 38 3.06 -5.86 -3.94
CA ARG A 38 2.30 -6.19 -5.16
C ARG A 38 1.16 -7.16 -4.86
N ALA A 39 1.44 -8.21 -4.09
CA ALA A 39 0.45 -9.18 -3.65
C ALA A 39 -0.63 -8.54 -2.77
N LYS A 40 -0.24 -7.64 -1.83
CA LYS A 40 -1.17 -6.83 -1.05
C LYS A 40 -2.16 -6.12 -1.96
N GLN A 41 -1.67 -5.35 -2.93
CA GLN A 41 -2.53 -4.57 -3.82
C GLN A 41 -3.52 -5.48 -4.55
N LEU A 42 -3.04 -6.57 -5.14
CA LEU A 42 -3.87 -7.53 -5.87
C LEU A 42 -4.97 -8.13 -4.96
N ILE A 43 -4.60 -8.57 -3.76
CA ILE A 43 -5.56 -9.17 -2.82
C ILE A 43 -6.60 -8.13 -2.38
N CYS A 44 -6.17 -6.92 -2.04
CA CYS A 44 -7.07 -5.92 -1.49
C CYS A 44 -8.02 -5.33 -2.55
N ASP A 45 -7.53 -5.05 -3.77
CA ASP A 45 -8.33 -4.48 -4.87
C ASP A 45 -9.29 -5.49 -5.50
N PHE A 46 -8.88 -6.75 -5.61
CA PHE A 46 -9.61 -7.73 -6.44
C PHE A 46 -10.25 -8.88 -5.64
N ALA A 47 -9.64 -9.30 -4.53
CA ALA A 47 -10.18 -10.41 -3.74
C ALA A 47 -11.03 -9.94 -2.55
N LEU A 48 -10.58 -8.90 -1.83
CA LEU A 48 -11.26 -8.41 -0.62
C LEU A 48 -12.24 -7.26 -0.89
N GLN A 49 -12.13 -6.60 -2.04
CA GLN A 49 -13.07 -5.56 -2.45
C GLN A 49 -14.43 -6.18 -2.81
N ASN A 50 -15.41 -5.97 -1.94
CA ASN A 50 -16.76 -6.52 -2.11
C ASN A 50 -17.63 -5.67 -3.06
N ALA A 51 -18.78 -6.24 -3.48
CA ALA A 51 -19.70 -5.61 -4.40
C ALA A 51 -20.22 -4.24 -3.93
N TYR A 52 -20.39 -4.06 -2.61
CA TYR A 52 -20.79 -2.76 -2.05
C TYR A 52 -19.73 -1.69 -2.31
N MET A 53 -18.45 -2.00 -2.04
CA MET A 53 -17.34 -1.08 -2.27
C MET A 53 -17.25 -0.68 -3.74
N VAL A 54 -17.32 -1.66 -4.66
CA VAL A 54 -17.27 -1.41 -6.12
C VAL A 54 -18.39 -0.48 -6.57
N ALA A 55 -19.62 -0.75 -6.14
CA ALA A 55 -20.80 -0.01 -6.58
C ALA A 55 -20.94 1.40 -5.97
N HIS A 56 -20.15 1.72 -4.93
CA HIS A 56 -20.34 2.97 -4.16
C HIS A 56 -19.10 3.83 -4.06
N LYS A 57 -17.85 3.30 -4.13
CA LYS A 57 -16.64 4.09 -3.87
C LYS A 57 -16.44 5.30 -4.79
N HIS A 58 -17.00 5.23 -6.00
CA HIS A 58 -16.95 6.33 -6.97
C HIS A 58 -17.99 7.44 -6.68
N LYS A 59 -19.10 7.13 -6.00
CA LYS A 59 -20.21 8.06 -5.71
C LYS A 59 -19.79 9.28 -4.89
N PRO A 60 -20.58 10.37 -4.88
CA PRO A 60 -20.35 11.51 -3.99
C PRO A 60 -20.21 11.12 -2.51
N TRP A 61 -19.42 11.89 -1.76
CA TRP A 61 -19.10 11.61 -0.36
C TRP A 61 -20.33 11.34 0.52
N ARG A 62 -21.37 12.16 0.38
CA ARG A 62 -22.61 12.09 1.17
C ARG A 62 -23.57 10.98 0.72
N GLU A 63 -23.31 10.34 -0.42
CA GLU A 63 -24.16 9.31 -1.04
C GLU A 63 -23.58 7.90 -0.84
N GLY A 64 -22.89 7.69 0.29
CA GLY A 64 -22.23 6.43 0.62
C GLY A 64 -20.84 6.26 0.00
N GLY A 65 -20.38 7.19 -0.85
CA GLY A 65 -19.03 7.17 -1.42
C GLY A 65 -17.94 7.20 -0.37
N ALA A 66 -18.11 8.00 0.70
CA ALA A 66 -17.16 8.06 1.81
C ALA A 66 -16.96 6.71 2.48
N LYS A 67 -18.08 6.07 2.83
CA LYS A 67 -18.08 4.82 3.59
C LYS A 67 -17.43 3.70 2.79
N ALA A 68 -17.83 3.54 1.52
CA ALA A 68 -17.28 2.54 0.64
C ALA A 68 -15.78 2.74 0.38
N LEU A 69 -15.36 3.99 0.12
CA LEU A 69 -13.95 4.32 -0.10
C LEU A 69 -13.11 4.08 1.16
N PHE A 70 -13.57 4.52 2.33
CA PHE A 70 -12.84 4.35 3.59
C PHE A 70 -12.77 2.89 4.03
N GLN A 71 -13.78 2.07 3.76
CA GLN A 71 -13.70 0.63 4.00
C GLN A 71 -12.62 -0.02 3.15
N HIS A 72 -12.58 0.33 1.86
CA HIS A 72 -11.55 -0.16 0.94
C HIS A 72 -10.15 0.29 1.40
N CYS A 73 -9.94 1.59 1.58
CA CYS A 73 -8.65 2.14 1.98
C CYS A 73 -8.21 1.66 3.37
N GLY A 74 -9.16 1.38 4.27
CA GLY A 74 -8.90 0.80 5.59
C GLY A 74 -8.28 -0.60 5.50
N ILE A 75 -8.74 -1.44 4.56
CA ILE A 75 -8.14 -2.74 4.29
C ILE A 75 -6.69 -2.57 3.82
N HIS A 76 -6.44 -1.66 2.88
CA HIS A 76 -5.08 -1.36 2.40
C HIS A 76 -4.17 -0.88 3.53
N ALA A 77 -4.66 0.04 4.37
CA ALA A 77 -3.95 0.59 5.51
C ALA A 77 -3.58 -0.49 6.53
N ILE A 78 -4.49 -1.42 6.86
CA ILE A 78 -4.23 -2.52 7.79
C ILE A 78 -3.12 -3.45 7.27
N PHE A 79 -3.16 -3.80 5.98
CA PHE A 79 -2.11 -4.63 5.39
C PHE A 79 -0.78 -3.90 5.30
N THR A 80 -0.76 -2.63 4.91
CA THR A 80 0.45 -1.81 4.88
C THR A 80 1.05 -1.69 6.28
N PHE A 81 0.23 -1.37 7.28
CA PHE A 81 0.65 -1.35 8.67
C PHE A 81 1.27 -2.68 9.10
N THR A 82 0.62 -3.80 8.78
CA THR A 82 1.11 -5.15 9.14
C THR A 82 2.47 -5.44 8.51
N ILE A 83 2.64 -5.14 7.22
CA ILE A 83 3.93 -5.30 6.52
C ILE A 83 4.99 -4.40 7.17
N VAL A 84 4.68 -3.12 7.39
CA VAL A 84 5.63 -2.17 7.97
C VAL A 84 6.02 -2.55 9.39
N MET A 85 5.09 -2.99 10.22
CA MET A 85 5.39 -3.47 11.58
C MET A 85 6.27 -4.72 11.59
N PHE A 86 6.28 -5.49 10.51
CA PHE A 86 7.16 -6.65 10.36
C PHE A 86 8.59 -6.25 9.97
N TYR A 87 8.75 -5.28 9.06
CA TYR A 87 10.06 -4.89 8.51
C TYR A 87 10.73 -3.68 9.20
N ALA A 88 9.96 -2.66 9.54
CA ALA A 88 10.44 -1.41 10.13
C ALA A 88 9.37 -0.74 11.03
N PRO A 89 9.06 -1.29 12.21
CA PRO A 89 8.09 -0.76 13.18
C PRO A 89 8.15 0.75 13.46
N GLN A 90 9.34 1.36 13.40
CA GLN A 90 9.52 2.81 13.54
C GLN A 90 8.77 3.63 12.48
N LEU A 91 8.40 3.01 11.35
CA LEU A 91 7.62 3.59 10.27
C LEU A 91 6.11 3.27 10.38
N TRP A 92 5.59 2.86 11.54
CA TRP A 92 4.18 2.48 11.76
C TRP A 92 3.15 3.43 11.13
N TRP A 93 3.47 4.74 11.07
CA TRP A 93 2.62 5.78 10.51
C TRP A 93 2.37 5.61 9.00
N LEU A 94 3.18 4.82 8.29
CA LEU A 94 2.97 4.49 6.87
C LEU A 94 1.63 3.80 6.61
N GLY A 95 1.08 3.05 7.58
CA GLY A 95 -0.27 2.49 7.43
C GLY A 95 -1.34 3.59 7.35
N LEU A 96 -1.22 4.63 8.18
CA LEU A 96 -2.14 5.78 8.15
C LEU A 96 -1.89 6.65 6.91
N PHE A 97 -0.64 6.82 6.51
CA PHE A 97 -0.31 7.53 5.27
C PHE A 97 -0.89 6.84 4.04
N ASP A 98 -0.79 5.51 3.97
CA ASP A 98 -1.37 4.70 2.90
C ASP A 98 -2.88 4.87 2.82
N PHE A 99 -3.58 4.93 3.96
CA PHE A 99 -5.02 5.21 3.98
C PHE A 99 -5.38 6.49 3.18
N PHE A 100 -4.67 7.59 3.44
CA PHE A 100 -4.97 8.87 2.81
C PHE A 100 -4.49 8.94 1.36
N LEU A 101 -3.30 8.42 1.07
CA LEU A 101 -2.74 8.40 -0.27
C LEU A 101 -3.60 7.52 -1.19
N HIS A 102 -3.96 6.32 -0.73
CA HIS A 102 -4.81 5.38 -1.45
C HIS A 102 -6.19 5.97 -1.71
N ALA A 103 -6.81 6.59 -0.69
CA ALA A 103 -8.10 7.26 -0.85
C ALA A 103 -8.03 8.41 -1.88
N GLY A 104 -6.92 9.15 -1.92
CA GLY A 104 -6.70 10.20 -2.90
C GLY A 104 -6.64 9.68 -4.34
N ILE A 105 -5.86 8.62 -4.56
CA ILE A 105 -5.70 7.98 -5.88
C ILE A 105 -7.03 7.41 -6.37
N ASP A 106 -7.68 6.58 -5.54
CA ASP A 106 -8.97 5.96 -5.86
C ASP A 106 -10.05 7.02 -6.14
N ARG A 107 -10.06 8.11 -5.36
CA ARG A 107 -11.01 9.20 -5.54
C ARG A 107 -10.75 9.94 -6.84
N ALA A 108 -9.49 10.22 -7.17
CA ALA A 108 -9.13 10.86 -8.42
C ALA A 108 -9.57 10.01 -9.62
N LYS A 109 -9.28 8.70 -9.61
CA LYS A 109 -9.75 7.75 -10.62
C LYS A 109 -11.27 7.74 -10.75
N GLY A 110 -11.99 7.64 -9.62
CA GLY A 110 -13.45 7.63 -9.60
C GLY A 110 -14.05 8.92 -10.16
N VAL A 111 -13.58 10.08 -9.71
CA VAL A 111 -14.07 11.39 -10.17
C VAL A 111 -13.78 11.62 -11.65
N LEU A 112 -12.58 11.25 -12.14
CA LEU A 112 -12.24 11.39 -13.56
C LEU A 112 -13.13 10.52 -14.44
N THR A 113 -13.32 9.26 -14.04
CA THR A 113 -14.15 8.30 -14.78
C THR A 113 -15.61 8.75 -14.81
N ASP A 114 -16.17 9.14 -13.66
CA ASP A 114 -17.57 9.56 -13.52
C ASP A 114 -17.85 10.85 -14.28
N ARG A 115 -16.97 11.86 -14.18
CA ARG A 115 -17.14 13.13 -14.92
C ARG A 115 -17.05 12.95 -16.42
N ALA A 116 -16.25 12.01 -16.89
CA ALA A 116 -16.10 11.72 -18.31
C ALA A 116 -17.15 10.74 -18.85
N GLY A 117 -17.98 10.14 -17.98
CA GLY A 117 -18.98 9.15 -18.34
C GLY A 117 -18.41 7.86 -18.91
N TRP A 118 -17.14 7.53 -18.61
CA TRP A 118 -16.49 6.34 -19.14
C TRP A 118 -16.92 5.08 -18.39
N THR A 119 -17.19 4.03 -19.14
CA THR A 119 -17.55 2.71 -18.64
C THR A 119 -16.47 1.70 -19.01
N HIS A 120 -16.56 0.47 -18.51
CA HIS A 120 -15.66 -0.62 -18.88
C HIS A 120 -15.66 -0.95 -20.40
N LYS A 121 -16.63 -0.42 -21.17
CA LYS A 121 -16.66 -0.53 -22.64
C LYS A 121 -15.74 0.46 -23.34
N ASP A 122 -15.27 1.49 -22.63
CA ASP A 122 -14.45 2.57 -23.19
C ASP A 122 -12.96 2.31 -22.98
N HIS A 123 -12.15 2.46 -24.04
CA HIS A 123 -10.68 2.32 -23.92
C HIS A 123 -10.08 3.24 -22.85
N ARG A 124 -10.60 4.46 -22.72
CA ARG A 124 -10.11 5.45 -21.76
C ARG A 124 -10.34 5.02 -20.30
N TYR A 125 -11.37 4.22 -20.03
CA TYR A 125 -11.57 3.61 -18.71
C TYR A 125 -10.38 2.73 -18.34
N TRP A 126 -9.91 1.90 -19.28
CA TRP A 126 -8.78 1.00 -19.06
C TRP A 126 -7.45 1.74 -18.92
N VAL A 127 -7.26 2.85 -19.64
CA VAL A 127 -6.09 3.72 -19.45
C VAL A 127 -6.06 4.29 -18.02
N ILE A 128 -7.17 4.87 -17.56
CA ILE A 128 -7.26 5.41 -16.20
C ILE A 128 -7.13 4.31 -15.15
N PHE A 129 -7.71 3.14 -15.39
CA PHE A 129 -7.55 1.99 -14.53
C PHE A 129 -6.09 1.53 -14.44
N GLY A 130 -5.35 1.50 -15.56
CA GLY A 130 -3.92 1.19 -15.54
C GLY A 130 -3.10 2.23 -14.79
N LEU A 131 -3.41 3.52 -14.97
CA LEU A 131 -2.75 4.61 -14.25
C LEU A 131 -3.02 4.58 -12.74
N ASP A 132 -4.22 4.19 -12.34
CA ASP A 132 -4.58 3.94 -10.94
C ASP A 132 -3.70 2.83 -10.34
N GLN A 133 -3.57 1.70 -11.04
CA GLN A 133 -2.73 0.58 -10.59
C GLN A 133 -1.23 0.94 -10.51
N GLU A 134 -0.73 1.78 -11.42
CA GLU A 134 0.65 2.28 -11.34
C GLU A 134 0.85 3.34 -10.25
N ALA A 135 -0.11 4.22 -10.00
CA ALA A 135 -0.01 5.18 -8.90
C ALA A 135 0.13 4.46 -7.54
N HIS A 136 -0.64 3.39 -7.34
CA HIS A 136 -0.51 2.51 -6.18
C HIS A 136 0.84 1.78 -6.16
N ASN A 137 1.34 1.33 -7.32
CA ASN A 137 2.67 0.74 -7.44
C ASN A 137 3.79 1.67 -6.98
N LEU A 138 3.78 2.92 -7.45
CA LEU A 138 4.76 3.93 -7.10
C LEU A 138 4.71 4.27 -5.60
N SER A 139 3.53 4.24 -5.00
CA SER A 139 3.34 4.42 -3.57
C SER A 139 4.01 3.28 -2.77
N HIS A 140 3.86 2.04 -3.22
CA HIS A 140 4.56 0.90 -2.63
C HIS A 140 6.08 0.98 -2.82
N LEU A 141 6.56 1.36 -4.00
CA LEU A 141 7.99 1.56 -4.25
C LEU A 141 8.55 2.61 -3.28
N PHE A 142 7.82 3.69 -3.04
CA PHE A 142 8.18 4.70 -2.04
C PHE A 142 8.28 4.10 -0.63
N TYR A 143 7.33 3.26 -0.20
CA TYR A 143 7.40 2.59 1.10
C TYR A 143 8.60 1.64 1.21
N VAL A 144 8.88 0.87 0.15
CA VAL A 144 10.05 -0.01 0.08
C VAL A 144 11.33 0.80 0.25
N VAL A 145 11.46 1.93 -0.46
CA VAL A 145 12.64 2.82 -0.34
C VAL A 145 12.79 3.34 1.09
N LEU A 146 11.71 3.77 1.75
CA LEU A 146 11.78 4.23 3.14
C LEU A 146 12.18 3.12 4.11
N ILE A 147 11.62 1.92 3.95
CA ILE A 147 11.98 0.75 4.77
C ILE A 147 13.46 0.40 4.59
N VAL A 148 13.95 0.38 3.35
CA VAL A 148 15.37 0.12 3.05
C VAL A 148 16.26 1.23 3.60
N ALA A 149 15.84 2.49 3.52
CA ALA A 149 16.63 3.61 4.05
C ALA A 149 16.83 3.54 5.57
N VAL A 150 15.86 3.01 6.32
CA VAL A 150 15.96 2.88 7.79
C VAL A 150 16.56 1.55 8.26
N THR A 151 16.57 0.52 7.42
CA THR A 151 17.14 -0.80 7.75
C THR A 151 18.57 -0.96 7.21
N GLY A 152 18.90 -0.31 6.09
CA GLY A 152 20.17 -0.47 5.39
C GLY A 152 20.19 -1.68 4.44
N VAL A 153 21.26 -1.80 3.65
CA VAL A 153 21.45 -2.89 2.67
C VAL A 153 22.75 -3.64 2.96
N ILE A 154 22.71 -4.96 2.91
CA ILE A 154 23.91 -5.82 2.96
C ILE A 154 24.22 -6.28 1.54
N HIS A 155 25.47 -6.02 1.13
CA HIS A 155 26.04 -6.41 -0.15
C HIS A 155 26.42 -7.90 -0.18
#